data_AF-A0A1J5VLJ2-F1
#
_entry.id   AF-A0A1J5VLJ2-F1
#
_cell.length_a   1.000
_cell.length_b   1.000
_cell.length_c   1.000
_cell.angle_alpha   90.00
_cell.angle_beta   90.00
_cell.angle_gamma   90.00
#
_symmetry.space_group_name_H-M   'P 1'
#
loop_
_entity.id
_entity.type
_entity.pdbx_description
1 polymer ?
#
loop_
_entity_poly.entity_id
_entity_poly.type
_entity_poly.pdbx_seq_one_letter_code
_entity_poly.pdbx_strand_id
1 'polypeptide(L)'
;MPKGAQQREGLPLILVFHGYTSTAASMQRTTGLNNADAVVAYLQGVNKAWAPAPYANTNARQDLEFADAVRTQLQQEFHTQPARTFAAGFSNGGGFAEFLSCQRPQDYTAVATVSAAIYDAVLEGCSAIPVKRIDIHGTSDNVIDYQGGTRHKTHYVGAYQDVEREARRNHCKATDDESPKPEWSEALPGVAKAEWNGCDAGLVHYKIEGGKHEWLGPGSTPPSALPIGFASEAVLRFFGVGVQK
;
A
#
# COMPACT_ATOMS: atom_id res chain seq x y z
N MET A 1 16.52 -3.80 -8.79
CA MET A 1 16.18 -5.11 -9.37
C MET A 1 17.31 -6.08 -9.07
N PRO A 2 17.02 -7.38 -8.90
CA PRO A 2 18.03 -8.37 -8.59
C PRO A 2 19.04 -8.56 -9.72
N LYS A 3 20.23 -9.02 -9.35
CA LYS A 3 21.29 -9.36 -10.31
C LYS A 3 20.77 -10.38 -11.32
N GLY A 4 20.99 -10.10 -12.61
CA GLY A 4 20.57 -10.97 -13.71
C GLY A 4 19.04 -11.04 -13.91
N ALA A 5 18.29 -9.99 -13.55
CA ALA A 5 16.83 -9.98 -13.63
C ALA A 5 16.28 -10.41 -15.00
N GLN A 6 16.91 -9.98 -16.11
CA GLN A 6 16.50 -10.33 -17.46
C GLN A 6 16.68 -11.82 -17.82
N GLN A 7 17.51 -12.56 -17.07
CA GLN A 7 17.74 -13.99 -17.28
C GLN A 7 16.90 -14.86 -16.33
N ARG A 8 16.07 -14.25 -15.49
CA ARG A 8 15.23 -14.96 -14.53
C ARG A 8 13.78 -14.92 -14.98
N GLU A 9 13.12 -16.06 -14.83
CA GLU A 9 11.69 -16.18 -15.08
C GLU A 9 10.88 -15.98 -13.80
N GLY A 10 9.68 -15.41 -13.94
CA GLY A 10 8.68 -15.37 -12.87
C GLY A 10 9.04 -14.48 -11.68
N LEU A 11 9.86 -13.44 -11.92
CA LEU A 11 10.16 -12.44 -10.91
C LEU A 11 8.88 -11.71 -10.44
N PRO A 12 8.78 -11.34 -9.15
CA PRO A 12 7.77 -10.40 -8.71
C PRO A 12 7.97 -9.03 -9.33
N LEU A 13 6.87 -8.31 -9.51
CA LEU A 13 6.83 -6.89 -9.86
C LEU A 13 6.20 -6.10 -8.71
N ILE A 14 6.87 -5.06 -8.24
CA ILE A 14 6.35 -4.13 -7.25
C ILE A 14 6.35 -2.71 -7.85
N LEU A 15 5.16 -2.13 -8.01
CA LEU A 15 5.02 -0.71 -8.34
C LEU A 15 4.93 0.11 -7.04
N VAL A 16 5.72 1.16 -6.93
CA VAL A 16 5.84 1.96 -5.71
C VAL A 16 5.50 3.43 -5.98
N PHE A 17 4.55 3.97 -5.21
CA PHE A 17 3.98 5.30 -5.40
C PHE A 17 4.33 6.24 -4.25
N HIS A 18 4.92 7.39 -4.56
CA HIS A 18 5.33 8.39 -3.57
C HIS A 18 4.13 9.20 -3.03
N GLY A 19 4.27 9.77 -1.85
CA GLY A 19 3.29 10.71 -1.27
C GLY A 19 3.24 12.07 -1.98
N TYR A 20 2.23 12.87 -1.67
CA TYR A 20 2.04 14.20 -2.26
C TYR A 20 3.28 15.09 -2.04
N THR A 21 3.68 15.86 -3.04
CA THR A 21 4.89 16.73 -3.07
C THR A 21 6.24 16.01 -3.03
N SER A 22 6.26 14.67 -2.91
CA SER A 22 7.46 13.84 -2.92
C SER A 22 7.87 13.44 -4.35
N THR A 23 8.91 12.62 -4.48
CA THR A 23 9.40 12.11 -5.77
C THR A 23 9.68 10.62 -5.71
N ALA A 24 9.73 9.97 -6.88
CA ALA A 24 10.11 8.56 -7.02
C ALA A 24 11.47 8.28 -6.36
N ALA A 25 12.46 9.15 -6.58
CA ALA A 25 13.80 9.02 -6.01
C ALA A 25 13.81 9.16 -4.48
N SER A 26 12.96 10.04 -3.91
CA SER A 26 12.82 10.14 -2.46
C SER A 26 12.16 8.90 -1.88
N MET A 27 11.10 8.41 -2.52
CA MET A 27 10.40 7.19 -2.11
C MET A 27 11.32 5.96 -2.18
N GLN A 28 12.21 5.89 -3.17
CA GLN A 28 13.23 4.85 -3.23
C GLN A 28 14.14 4.87 -2.01
N ARG A 29 14.72 6.04 -1.69
CA ARG A 29 15.62 6.17 -0.52
C ARG A 29 14.91 5.84 0.79
N THR A 30 13.67 6.32 0.96
CA THR A 30 12.88 6.09 2.17
C THR A 30 12.49 4.62 2.32
N THR A 31 11.97 3.98 1.29
CA THR A 31 11.46 2.61 1.44
C THR A 31 12.57 1.55 1.41
N GLY A 32 13.62 1.75 0.62
CA GLY A 32 14.65 0.73 0.40
C GLY A 32 14.13 -0.56 -0.26
N LEU A 33 12.90 -0.58 -0.80
CA LEU A 33 12.32 -1.76 -1.46
C LEU A 33 13.12 -2.18 -2.70
N ASN A 34 14.01 -1.33 -3.23
CA ASN A 34 14.96 -1.71 -4.28
C ASN A 34 15.92 -2.85 -3.88
N ASN A 35 16.00 -3.20 -2.58
CA ASN A 35 16.73 -4.36 -2.06
C ASN A 35 15.93 -5.68 -2.15
N ALA A 36 14.64 -5.63 -2.51
CA ALA A 36 13.81 -6.82 -2.70
C ALA A 36 14.30 -7.68 -3.88
N ASP A 37 14.11 -8.99 -3.80
CA ASP A 37 14.35 -9.93 -4.89
C ASP A 37 13.22 -9.87 -5.93
N ALA A 38 13.02 -8.68 -6.50
CA ALA A 38 11.93 -8.32 -7.39
C ALA A 38 12.33 -7.21 -8.37
N VAL A 39 11.59 -7.10 -9.46
CA VAL A 39 11.57 -5.87 -10.27
C VAL A 39 10.76 -4.84 -9.49
N VAL A 40 11.40 -3.75 -9.08
CA VAL A 40 10.76 -2.68 -8.30
C VAL A 40 10.83 -1.40 -9.10
N ALA A 41 9.66 -0.83 -9.39
CA ALA A 41 9.51 0.39 -10.15
C ALA A 41 8.97 1.49 -9.25
N TYR A 42 9.74 2.56 -9.08
CA TYR A 42 9.30 3.77 -8.38
C TYR A 42 8.74 4.73 -9.40
N LEU A 43 7.43 4.94 -9.38
CA LEU A 43 6.74 5.75 -10.38
C LEU A 43 6.69 7.22 -9.93
N GLN A 44 6.75 8.12 -10.91
CA GLN A 44 6.73 9.58 -10.67
C GLN A 44 5.39 10.16 -11.11
N GLY A 45 4.60 10.66 -10.16
CA GLY A 45 3.33 11.30 -10.44
C GLY A 45 3.52 12.69 -11.05
N VAL A 46 2.59 13.09 -11.93
CA VAL A 46 2.57 14.43 -12.53
C VAL A 46 2.38 15.46 -11.42
N ASN A 47 3.20 16.51 -11.42
CA ASN A 47 3.23 17.52 -10.36
C ASN A 47 3.30 16.94 -8.93
N LYS A 48 3.93 15.76 -8.80
CA LYS A 48 4.14 15.09 -7.52
C LYS A 48 2.85 14.73 -6.78
N ALA A 49 1.81 14.34 -7.52
CA ALA A 49 0.54 13.86 -6.98
C ALA A 49 -0.02 12.71 -7.82
N TRP A 50 -1.00 12.01 -7.25
CA TRP A 50 -1.77 10.94 -7.87
C TRP A 50 -3.27 11.20 -7.69
N ALA A 51 -4.02 11.10 -8.78
CA ALA A 51 -5.48 11.07 -8.77
C ALA A 51 -5.99 9.76 -8.12
N PRO A 52 -7.20 9.73 -7.53
CA PRO A 52 -8.23 10.77 -7.53
C PRO A 52 -8.13 11.76 -6.37
N ALA A 53 -6.95 11.94 -5.76
CA ALA A 53 -6.82 12.92 -4.68
C ALA A 53 -7.18 14.33 -5.15
N PRO A 54 -7.82 15.16 -4.31
CA PRO A 54 -8.44 16.43 -4.72
C PRO A 54 -7.45 17.52 -5.16
N TYR A 55 -6.16 17.29 -4.96
CA TYR A 55 -5.06 18.18 -5.34
C TYR A 55 -4.24 17.65 -6.52
N ALA A 56 -4.61 16.49 -7.09
CA ALA A 56 -3.94 15.96 -8.27
C ALA A 56 -4.24 16.83 -9.50
N ASN A 57 -3.24 17.02 -10.36
CA ASN A 57 -3.42 17.72 -11.64
C ASN A 57 -3.86 16.80 -12.77
N THR A 58 -3.64 15.50 -12.62
CA THR A 58 -4.15 14.42 -13.47
C THR A 58 -5.57 14.07 -13.06
N ASN A 59 -6.29 13.42 -13.98
CA ASN A 59 -7.53 12.71 -13.62
C ASN A 59 -7.24 11.22 -13.33
N ALA A 60 -8.21 10.54 -12.72
CA ALA A 60 -8.10 9.14 -12.34
C ALA A 60 -7.70 8.22 -13.50
N ARG A 61 -8.25 8.46 -14.70
CA ARG A 61 -7.96 7.63 -15.88
C ARG A 61 -6.49 7.74 -16.30
N GLN A 62 -5.92 8.94 -16.28
CA GLN A 62 -4.52 9.16 -16.70
C GLN A 62 -3.53 8.39 -15.81
N ASP A 63 -3.71 8.44 -14.49
CA ASP A 63 -2.79 7.75 -13.59
C ASP A 63 -2.99 6.22 -13.64
N LEU A 64 -4.23 5.74 -13.81
CA LEU A 64 -4.50 4.31 -14.06
C LEU A 64 -3.83 3.82 -15.34
N GLU A 65 -4.01 4.53 -16.47
CA GLU A 65 -3.40 4.17 -17.75
C GLU A 65 -1.86 4.22 -17.69
N PHE A 66 -1.29 5.14 -16.91
CA PHE A 66 0.15 5.19 -16.67
C PHE A 66 0.65 3.96 -15.88
N ALA A 67 -0.03 3.58 -14.80
CA ALA A 67 0.32 2.37 -14.04
C ALA A 67 0.17 1.10 -14.91
N ASP A 68 -0.89 1.01 -15.71
CA ASP A 68 -1.14 -0.10 -16.64
C ASP A 68 -0.02 -0.22 -17.70
N ALA A 69 0.41 0.91 -18.27
CA ALA A 69 1.49 0.95 -19.24
C ALA A 69 2.83 0.50 -18.64
N VAL A 70 3.22 1.04 -17.48
CA VAL A 70 4.47 0.67 -16.81
C VAL A 70 4.47 -0.80 -16.40
N ARG A 71 3.36 -1.30 -15.84
CA ARG A 71 3.20 -2.72 -15.49
C ARG A 71 3.41 -3.62 -16.71
N THR A 72 2.69 -3.34 -17.79
CA THR A 72 2.74 -4.16 -19.01
C THR A 72 4.13 -4.16 -19.62
N GLN A 73 4.77 -2.99 -19.70
CA GLN A 73 6.14 -2.87 -20.21
C GLN A 73 7.13 -3.70 -19.39
N LEU A 74 7.09 -3.58 -18.05
CA LEU A 74 8.02 -4.31 -17.18
C LEU A 74 7.75 -5.82 -17.14
N GLN A 75 6.50 -6.24 -17.30
CA GLN A 75 6.15 -7.65 -17.47
C GLN A 75 6.75 -8.24 -18.73
N GLN A 76 6.72 -7.50 -19.85
CA GLN A 76 7.32 -7.92 -21.10
C GLN A 76 8.85 -7.90 -21.06
N GLU A 77 9.46 -6.85 -20.50
CA GLU A 77 10.91 -6.65 -20.53
C GLU A 77 11.67 -7.58 -19.56
N PHE A 78 11.07 -7.93 -18.42
CA PHE A 78 11.72 -8.70 -17.36
C PHE A 78 11.04 -10.05 -17.07
N HIS A 79 10.11 -10.48 -17.92
CA HIS A 79 9.38 -11.74 -17.77
C HIS A 79 8.80 -11.93 -16.34
N THR A 80 8.28 -10.84 -15.77
CA THR A 80 7.70 -10.88 -14.41
C THR A 80 6.37 -11.62 -14.43
N GLN A 81 6.04 -12.30 -13.34
CA GLN A 81 4.83 -13.12 -13.27
C GLN A 81 3.61 -12.25 -12.94
N PRO A 82 2.53 -12.26 -13.75
CA PRO A 82 1.32 -11.48 -13.45
C PRO A 82 0.73 -11.78 -12.07
N ALA A 83 0.71 -13.06 -11.66
CA ALA A 83 0.27 -13.52 -10.34
C ALA A 83 1.20 -13.13 -9.16
N ARG A 84 2.26 -12.36 -9.43
CA ARG A 84 3.19 -11.79 -8.44
C ARG A 84 3.40 -10.29 -8.69
N THR A 85 2.33 -9.62 -9.10
CA THR A 85 2.29 -8.16 -9.29
C THR A 85 1.69 -7.49 -8.08
N PHE A 86 2.39 -6.50 -7.54
CA PHE A 86 2.05 -5.83 -6.29
C PHE A 86 2.14 -4.31 -6.45
N ALA A 87 1.36 -3.59 -5.65
CA ALA A 87 1.45 -2.13 -5.52
C ALA A 87 1.73 -1.74 -4.08
N ALA A 88 2.55 -0.72 -3.85
CA ALA A 88 2.80 -0.18 -2.53
C ALA A 88 2.85 1.35 -2.58
N GLY A 89 2.39 2.03 -1.54
CA GLY A 89 2.46 3.48 -1.54
C GLY A 89 2.35 4.12 -0.17
N PHE A 90 2.84 5.35 -0.10
CA PHE A 90 2.81 6.20 1.09
C PHE A 90 1.87 7.38 0.90
N SER A 91 1.05 7.71 1.91
CA SER A 91 0.21 8.93 1.89
C SER A 91 -0.70 8.95 0.65
N ASN A 92 -0.62 9.99 -0.20
CA ASN A 92 -1.29 10.03 -1.50
C ASN A 92 -1.02 8.79 -2.36
N GLY A 93 0.22 8.32 -2.42
CA GLY A 93 0.59 7.13 -3.17
C GLY A 93 -0.01 5.85 -2.56
N GLY A 94 -0.23 5.83 -1.24
CA GLY A 94 -0.96 4.76 -0.57
C GLY A 94 -2.43 4.77 -0.98
N GLY A 95 -3.06 5.94 -1.04
CA GLY A 95 -4.41 6.10 -1.59
C GLY A 95 -4.51 5.68 -3.05
N PHE A 96 -3.47 5.94 -3.85
CA PHE A 96 -3.43 5.45 -5.23
C PHE A 96 -3.22 3.94 -5.34
N ALA A 97 -2.43 3.33 -4.44
CA ALA A 97 -2.29 1.87 -4.36
C ALA A 97 -3.63 1.19 -4.02
N GLU A 98 -4.41 1.77 -3.10
CA GLU A 98 -5.78 1.31 -2.83
C GLU A 98 -6.71 1.54 -4.03
N PHE A 99 -6.59 2.68 -4.70
CA PHE A 99 -7.36 2.96 -5.92
C PHE A 99 -7.12 1.91 -7.02
N LEU A 100 -5.87 1.47 -7.19
CA LEU A 100 -5.52 0.37 -8.10
C LEU A 100 -6.17 -0.95 -7.66
N SER A 101 -6.18 -1.25 -6.37
CA SER A 101 -6.87 -2.42 -5.82
C SER A 101 -8.36 -2.39 -6.17
N CYS A 102 -9.01 -1.22 -6.07
CA CYS A 102 -10.41 -1.01 -6.36
C CYS A 102 -10.76 -1.09 -7.85
N GLN A 103 -9.95 -0.47 -8.70
CA GLN A 103 -10.26 -0.27 -10.14
C GLN A 103 -9.61 -1.32 -11.06
N ARG A 104 -8.58 -2.02 -10.59
CA ARG A 104 -7.80 -3.03 -11.32
C ARG A 104 -7.52 -4.27 -10.48
N PRO A 105 -8.52 -4.84 -9.77
CA PRO A 105 -8.28 -5.95 -8.82
C PRO A 105 -7.69 -7.21 -9.48
N GLN A 106 -7.90 -7.40 -10.79
CA GLN A 106 -7.36 -8.53 -11.54
C GLN A 106 -5.86 -8.40 -11.86
N ASP A 107 -5.31 -7.19 -11.78
CA ASP A 107 -3.92 -6.91 -12.17
C ASP A 107 -2.94 -6.95 -10.99
N TYR A 108 -3.45 -6.92 -9.75
CA TYR A 108 -2.65 -6.87 -8.53
C TYR A 108 -3.04 -8.00 -7.58
N THR A 109 -2.04 -8.79 -7.19
CA THR A 109 -2.22 -9.87 -6.21
C THR A 109 -2.34 -9.34 -4.79
N ALA A 110 -1.61 -8.26 -4.48
CA ALA A 110 -1.69 -7.59 -3.20
C ALA A 110 -1.32 -6.11 -3.30
N VAL A 111 -1.86 -5.29 -2.40
CA VAL A 111 -1.50 -3.89 -2.23
C VAL A 111 -1.01 -3.60 -0.81
N ALA A 112 -0.12 -2.63 -0.67
CA ALA A 112 0.39 -2.14 0.60
C ALA A 112 0.14 -0.64 0.76
N THR A 113 -0.54 -0.27 1.85
CA THR A 113 -0.93 1.11 2.16
C THR A 113 -0.23 1.55 3.44
N VAL A 114 0.60 2.59 3.36
CA VAL A 114 1.29 3.14 4.55
C VAL A 114 0.91 4.60 4.73
N SER A 115 0.35 4.94 5.91
CA SER A 115 -0.22 6.25 6.20
C SER A 115 -1.14 6.76 5.07
N ALA A 116 -1.92 5.88 4.46
CA ALA A 116 -2.55 6.14 3.17
C ALA A 116 -3.67 7.18 3.25
N ALA A 117 -3.69 8.09 2.28
CA ALA A 117 -4.73 9.11 2.17
C ALA A 117 -5.92 8.61 1.35
N ILE A 118 -6.88 7.97 2.01
CA ILE A 118 -8.08 7.39 1.38
C ILE A 118 -9.21 8.43 1.33
N TYR A 119 -9.13 9.35 0.37
CA TYR A 119 -10.25 10.26 0.07
C TYR A 119 -11.44 9.48 -0.51
N ASP A 120 -12.66 9.95 -0.33
CA ASP A 120 -13.88 9.23 -0.76
C ASP A 120 -13.83 8.76 -2.23
N ALA A 121 -13.28 9.61 -3.11
CA ALA A 121 -13.11 9.30 -4.53
C ALA A 121 -12.22 8.08 -4.83
N VAL A 122 -11.35 7.67 -3.90
CA VAL A 122 -10.56 6.42 -3.99
C VAL A 122 -11.47 5.19 -3.93
N LEU A 123 -12.57 5.27 -3.18
CA LEU A 123 -13.47 4.14 -2.92
C LEU A 123 -14.68 4.12 -3.86
N GLU A 124 -14.89 5.18 -4.64
CA GLU A 124 -15.98 5.29 -5.61
C GLU A 124 -15.87 4.24 -6.72
N GLY A 125 -16.98 3.54 -6.99
CA GLY A 125 -17.03 2.52 -8.04
C GLY A 125 -16.08 1.34 -7.82
N CYS A 126 -15.61 1.12 -6.60
CA CYS A 126 -14.69 0.03 -6.27
C CYS A 126 -15.28 -1.33 -6.61
N SER A 127 -14.47 -2.19 -7.23
CA SER A 127 -14.86 -3.56 -7.55
C SER A 127 -15.07 -4.40 -6.30
N ALA A 128 -16.03 -5.33 -6.36
CA ALA A 128 -16.24 -6.33 -5.31
C ALA A 128 -15.21 -7.48 -5.34
N ILE A 129 -14.29 -7.53 -6.31
CA ILE A 129 -13.27 -8.58 -6.38
C ILE A 129 -12.27 -8.41 -5.23
N PRO A 130 -12.07 -9.43 -4.38
CA PRO A 130 -11.09 -9.40 -3.28
C PRO A 130 -9.65 -9.18 -3.75
N VAL A 131 -8.89 -8.37 -3.01
CA VAL A 131 -7.44 -8.16 -3.23
C VAL A 131 -6.73 -8.22 -1.89
N LYS A 132 -5.57 -8.87 -1.83
CA LYS A 132 -4.83 -8.96 -0.56
C LYS A 132 -4.35 -7.56 -0.16
N ARG A 133 -4.46 -7.20 1.11
CA ARG A 133 -3.99 -5.89 1.58
C ARG A 133 -3.25 -5.95 2.90
N ILE A 134 -2.17 -5.20 2.98
CA ILE A 134 -1.51 -4.81 4.23
C ILE A 134 -1.64 -3.31 4.41
N ASP A 135 -2.18 -2.89 5.55
CA ASP A 135 -2.26 -1.50 6.00
C ASP A 135 -1.31 -1.25 7.18
N ILE A 136 -0.66 -0.09 7.20
CA ILE A 136 0.23 0.34 8.28
C ILE A 136 -0.03 1.82 8.55
N HIS A 137 -0.49 2.17 9.75
CA HIS A 137 -0.85 3.54 10.08
C HIS A 137 -0.52 3.92 11.53
N GLY A 138 -0.04 5.14 11.74
CA GLY A 138 0.30 5.68 13.06
C GLY A 138 -0.87 6.40 13.74
N THR A 139 -1.05 6.21 15.04
CA THR A 139 -2.15 6.86 15.78
C THR A 139 -1.96 8.34 16.05
N SER A 140 -0.74 8.86 15.88
CA SER A 140 -0.39 10.29 15.99
C SER A 140 -0.05 10.91 14.64
N ASP A 141 -0.55 10.32 13.55
CA ASP A 141 -0.49 10.90 12.22
C ASP A 141 -1.34 12.18 12.17
N ASN A 142 -0.68 13.33 12.12
CA ASN A 142 -1.33 14.63 12.11
C ASN A 142 -1.61 15.18 10.69
N VAL A 143 -1.37 14.36 9.66
CA VAL A 143 -1.61 14.72 8.25
C VAL A 143 -2.83 13.97 7.72
N ILE A 144 -2.86 12.66 7.93
CA ILE A 144 -3.97 11.76 7.65
C ILE A 144 -4.30 11.05 8.96
N ASP A 145 -5.25 11.62 9.70
CA ASP A 145 -5.63 11.13 11.02
C ASP A 145 -6.09 9.67 10.95
N TYR A 146 -5.65 8.86 11.92
CA TYR A 146 -6.04 7.47 12.04
C TYR A 146 -7.56 7.29 12.12
N GLN A 147 -8.28 8.24 12.72
CA GLN A 147 -9.74 8.23 12.85
C GLN A 147 -10.47 8.83 11.63
N GLY A 148 -9.73 9.31 10.63
CA GLY A 148 -10.29 10.00 9.47
C GLY A 148 -10.49 11.48 9.71
N GLY A 149 -10.90 12.20 8.66
CA GLY A 149 -11.08 13.64 8.78
C GLY A 149 -11.32 14.35 7.47
N THR A 150 -11.05 15.66 7.45
CA THR A 150 -11.17 16.49 6.25
C THR A 150 -9.85 17.19 5.99
N ARG A 151 -9.35 17.08 4.76
CA ARG A 151 -8.15 17.80 4.30
C ARG A 151 -8.33 18.21 2.84
N HIS A 152 -7.79 19.36 2.44
CA HIS A 152 -8.06 19.94 1.11
C HIS A 152 -9.56 20.06 0.80
N LYS A 153 -10.37 20.43 1.80
CA LYS A 153 -11.83 20.56 1.72
C LYS A 153 -12.57 19.26 1.31
N THR A 154 -11.90 18.12 1.43
CA THR A 154 -12.42 16.82 1.04
C THR A 154 -12.27 15.86 2.21
N HIS A 155 -13.30 15.05 2.44
CA HIS A 155 -13.28 14.02 3.47
C HIS A 155 -12.34 12.87 3.06
N TYR A 156 -11.69 12.27 4.05
CA TYR A 156 -10.93 11.03 3.93
C TYR A 156 -11.30 10.09 5.07
N VAL A 157 -11.38 8.80 4.74
CA VAL A 157 -11.79 7.72 5.64
C VAL A 157 -10.69 7.45 6.66
N GLY A 158 -11.07 7.10 7.89
CA GLY A 158 -10.11 6.66 8.90
C GLY A 158 -9.46 5.34 8.55
N ALA A 159 -8.19 5.15 8.92
CA ALA A 159 -7.39 3.99 8.54
C ALA A 159 -8.07 2.66 8.94
N TYR A 160 -8.52 2.57 10.19
CA TYR A 160 -9.20 1.35 10.66
C TYR A 160 -10.56 1.14 10.00
N GLN A 161 -11.33 2.21 9.79
CA GLN A 161 -12.63 2.16 9.12
C GLN A 161 -12.50 1.66 7.67
N ASP A 162 -11.46 2.11 6.97
CA ASP A 162 -11.16 1.66 5.61
C ASP A 162 -10.77 0.17 5.57
N VAL A 163 -9.95 -0.29 6.51
CA VAL A 163 -9.60 -1.72 6.62
C VAL A 163 -10.84 -2.57 6.96
N GLU A 164 -11.76 -2.11 7.80
CA GLU A 164 -13.02 -2.81 8.08
C GLU A 164 -13.91 -2.92 6.83
N ARG A 165 -13.89 -1.92 5.95
CA ARG A 165 -14.54 -1.99 4.64
C ARG A 165 -13.87 -3.05 3.76
N GLU A 166 -12.53 -3.08 3.73
CA GLU A 166 -11.79 -4.07 2.97
C GLU A 166 -12.02 -5.50 3.47
N ALA A 167 -12.19 -5.70 4.79
CA ALA A 167 -12.53 -7.01 5.35
C ALA A 167 -13.84 -7.56 4.80
N ARG A 168 -14.85 -6.70 4.59
CA ARG A 168 -16.12 -7.09 3.95
C ARG A 168 -15.92 -7.41 2.48
N ARG A 169 -15.17 -6.58 1.76
CA ARG A 169 -14.85 -6.79 0.34
C ARG A 169 -14.09 -8.09 0.11
N ASN A 170 -13.22 -8.47 1.05
CA ASN A 170 -12.46 -9.72 1.01
C ASN A 170 -13.22 -10.93 1.57
N HIS A 171 -14.52 -10.77 1.84
CA HIS A 171 -15.40 -11.81 2.38
C HIS A 171 -14.82 -12.51 3.61
N CYS A 172 -14.11 -11.76 4.46
CA CYS A 172 -13.56 -12.28 5.70
C CYS A 172 -14.67 -12.86 6.58
N LYS A 173 -14.31 -13.90 7.35
CA LYS A 173 -15.27 -14.60 8.21
C LYS A 173 -15.92 -13.62 9.19
N ALA A 174 -17.24 -13.55 9.13
CA ALA A 174 -18.07 -12.94 10.15
C ALA A 174 -18.68 -14.01 11.07
N THR A 175 -19.04 -13.61 12.28
CA THR A 175 -19.89 -14.40 13.18
C THR A 175 -21.30 -13.82 13.12
N ASP A 176 -22.30 -14.62 12.73
CA ASP A 176 -23.70 -14.21 12.61
C ASP A 176 -23.92 -12.90 11.81
N ASP A 177 -24.95 -12.10 12.14
CA ASP A 177 -25.27 -10.79 11.51
C ASP A 177 -24.25 -9.67 11.83
N GLU A 178 -23.08 -10.00 12.38
CA GLU A 178 -22.04 -9.01 12.69
C GLU A 178 -21.05 -8.81 11.55
N SER A 179 -20.29 -7.72 11.64
CA SER A 179 -19.22 -7.41 10.68
C SER A 179 -17.97 -8.26 10.98
N PRO A 180 -17.13 -8.60 9.98
CA PRO A 180 -15.89 -9.35 10.21
C PRO A 180 -14.97 -8.64 11.21
N LYS A 181 -14.57 -9.35 12.27
CA LYS A 181 -13.68 -8.82 13.32
C LYS A 181 -12.28 -9.42 13.18
N PRO A 182 -11.21 -8.64 13.40
CA PRO A 182 -9.86 -9.16 13.42
C PRO A 182 -9.52 -9.83 14.75
N GLU A 183 -8.49 -10.67 14.72
CA GLU A 183 -7.72 -11.02 15.90
C GLU A 183 -6.60 -9.99 16.09
N TRP A 184 -6.58 -9.35 17.26
CA TRP A 184 -5.52 -8.41 17.63
C TRP A 184 -4.40 -9.12 18.38
N SER A 185 -3.17 -8.81 18.00
CA SER A 185 -1.95 -9.26 18.66
C SER A 185 -0.95 -8.11 18.78
N GLU A 186 0.05 -8.26 19.65
CA GLU A 186 1.19 -7.34 19.69
C GLU A 186 2.29 -7.91 18.77
N ALA A 187 2.64 -7.16 17.73
CA ALA A 187 3.70 -7.56 16.81
C ALA A 187 5.08 -7.22 17.38
N LEU A 188 5.18 -6.03 17.99
CA LEU A 188 6.36 -5.46 18.67
C LEU A 188 5.84 -4.46 19.72
N PRO A 189 6.65 -4.05 20.72
CA PRO A 189 6.25 -3.02 21.68
C PRO A 189 5.73 -1.75 20.99
N GLY A 190 4.46 -1.41 21.23
CA GLY A 190 3.80 -0.25 20.62
C GLY A 190 3.28 -0.46 19.19
N VAL A 191 3.28 -1.70 18.69
CA VAL A 191 2.74 -2.07 17.37
C VAL A 191 1.71 -3.18 17.54
N ALA A 192 0.44 -2.81 17.42
CA ALA A 192 -0.65 -3.77 17.39
C ALA A 192 -0.88 -4.24 15.94
N LYS A 193 -1.13 -5.54 15.78
CA LYS A 193 -1.46 -6.18 14.51
C LYS A 193 -2.86 -6.74 14.57
N ALA A 194 -3.71 -6.35 13.64
CA ALA A 194 -5.02 -6.92 13.39
C ALA A 194 -4.95 -7.84 12.16
N GLU A 195 -5.41 -9.08 12.31
CA GLU A 195 -5.51 -10.06 11.24
C GLU A 195 -6.93 -10.59 11.13
N TRP A 196 -7.50 -10.54 9.93
CA TRP A 196 -8.80 -11.15 9.65
C TRP A 196 -8.61 -12.57 9.11
N ASN A 197 -9.47 -13.48 9.59
CA ASN A 197 -9.42 -14.90 9.26
C ASN A 197 -10.55 -15.28 8.28
N GLY A 198 -10.34 -16.37 7.54
CA GLY A 198 -11.34 -16.92 6.61
C GLY A 198 -11.74 -15.95 5.49
N CYS A 199 -10.79 -15.15 5.00
CA CYS A 199 -10.99 -14.25 3.87
C CYS A 199 -10.63 -14.93 2.54
N ASP A 200 -11.28 -14.50 1.45
CA ASP A 200 -10.88 -14.85 0.08
C ASP A 200 -9.52 -14.25 -0.28
N ALA A 201 -9.20 -13.09 0.29
CA ALA A 201 -7.90 -12.44 0.18
C ALA A 201 -7.42 -11.95 1.55
N GLY A 202 -6.17 -12.28 1.89
CA GLY A 202 -5.57 -11.96 3.20
C GLY A 202 -5.56 -10.45 3.47
N LEU A 203 -5.85 -10.10 4.73
CA LEU A 203 -5.93 -8.71 5.19
C LEU A 203 -5.22 -8.56 6.53
N VAL A 204 -4.27 -7.63 6.59
CA VAL A 204 -3.50 -7.31 7.80
C VAL A 204 -3.49 -5.80 8.00
N HIS A 205 -3.63 -5.37 9.25
CA HIS A 205 -3.46 -3.98 9.65
C HIS A 205 -2.46 -3.85 10.79
N TYR A 206 -1.53 -2.92 10.68
CA TYR A 206 -0.61 -2.54 11.75
C TYR A 206 -0.94 -1.15 12.26
N LYS A 207 -1.33 -1.09 13.53
CA LYS A 207 -1.55 0.15 14.27
C LYS A 207 -0.29 0.48 15.07
N ILE A 208 0.38 1.57 14.72
CA ILE A 208 1.60 2.04 15.39
C ILE A 208 1.22 3.09 16.42
N GLU A 209 1.28 2.74 17.71
CA GLU A 209 0.95 3.66 18.80
C GLU A 209 1.98 4.80 18.86
N GLY A 210 1.50 6.04 18.82
CA GLY A 210 2.34 7.23 18.75
C GLY A 210 3.06 7.46 17.42
N GLY A 211 2.86 6.57 16.43
CA GLY A 211 3.43 6.69 15.09
C GLY A 211 2.89 7.93 14.37
N LYS A 212 3.75 8.61 13.60
CA LYS A 212 3.41 9.83 12.86
C LYS A 212 3.07 9.54 11.40
N HIS A 213 2.94 10.59 10.59
CA HIS A 213 2.83 10.48 9.12
C HIS A 213 4.16 10.10 8.49
N GLU A 214 4.52 8.82 8.52
CA GLU A 214 5.87 8.39 8.13
C GLU A 214 5.95 6.96 7.60
N TRP A 215 6.88 6.77 6.67
CA TRP A 215 7.43 5.47 6.34
C TRP A 215 8.85 5.44 6.92
N LEU A 216 9.03 4.83 8.10
CA LEU A 216 10.32 4.83 8.81
C LEU A 216 11.37 4.02 8.03
N GLY A 217 12.12 4.74 7.21
CA GLY A 217 13.12 4.24 6.30
C GLY A 217 14.55 4.35 6.81
N PRO A 218 15.54 3.83 6.07
CA PRO A 218 16.94 4.05 6.37
C PRO A 218 17.24 5.55 6.57
N GLY A 219 17.84 5.90 7.71
CA GLY A 219 18.19 7.29 8.05
C GLY A 219 17.10 8.09 8.78
N SER A 220 15.95 7.49 9.11
CA SER A 220 14.95 8.09 9.99
C SER A 220 15.37 7.99 11.47
N THR A 221 15.00 8.98 12.29
CA THR A 221 15.07 8.87 13.76
C THR A 221 13.69 8.44 14.26
N PRO A 222 13.53 7.21 14.78
CA PRO A 222 12.22 6.73 15.15
C PRO A 222 11.71 7.49 16.39
N PRO A 223 10.45 7.98 16.39
CA PRO A 223 9.85 8.64 17.55
C PRO A 223 9.45 7.65 18.65
N SER A 224 9.48 6.34 18.37
CA SER A 224 9.15 5.23 19.25
C SER A 224 10.21 4.12 19.16
N ALA A 225 10.01 2.98 19.82
CA ALA A 225 10.86 1.79 19.67
C ALA A 225 10.69 1.08 18.32
N LEU A 226 9.96 1.64 17.35
CA LEU A 226 9.75 1.01 16.06
C LEU A 226 11.08 0.85 15.32
N PRO A 227 11.45 -0.38 14.91
CA PRO A 227 12.64 -0.59 14.10
C PRO A 227 12.55 0.17 12.77
N ILE A 228 13.63 0.83 12.40
CA ILE A 228 13.81 1.37 11.05
C ILE A 228 13.63 0.22 10.05
N GLY A 229 12.84 0.44 9.00
CA GLY A 229 12.57 -0.55 7.97
C GLY A 229 11.40 -1.49 8.26
N PHE A 230 10.79 -1.41 9.45
CA PHE A 230 9.65 -2.26 9.82
C PHE A 230 8.57 -2.34 8.73
N ALA A 231 8.14 -1.18 8.20
CA ALA A 231 7.10 -1.14 7.18
C ALA A 231 7.53 -1.88 5.91
N SER A 232 8.75 -1.66 5.44
CA SER A 232 9.29 -2.33 4.25
C SER A 232 9.39 -3.84 4.43
N GLU A 233 9.86 -4.30 5.60
CA GLU A 233 9.95 -5.73 5.93
C GLU A 233 8.57 -6.39 6.02
N ALA A 234 7.61 -5.73 6.68
CA ALA A 234 6.24 -6.21 6.79
C ALA A 234 5.57 -6.32 5.41
N VAL A 235 5.76 -5.33 4.54
CA VAL A 235 5.25 -5.32 3.16
C VAL A 235 5.86 -6.46 2.34
N LEU A 236 7.18 -6.62 2.34
CA LEU A 236 7.83 -7.70 1.58
C LEU A 236 7.42 -9.09 2.08
N ARG A 237 7.30 -9.26 3.40
CA ARG A 237 6.81 -10.51 4.01
C ARG A 237 5.39 -10.81 3.56
N PHE A 238 4.50 -9.82 3.59
CA PHE A 238 3.12 -9.97 3.17
C PHE A 238 2.99 -10.32 1.68
N PHE A 239 3.83 -9.74 0.83
CA PHE A 239 3.89 -10.06 -0.59
C PHE A 239 4.58 -11.41 -0.89
N GLY A 240 5.23 -12.04 0.09
CA GLY A 240 6.01 -13.25 -0.13
C GLY A 240 7.24 -13.01 -1.02
N VAL A 241 7.87 -11.84 -0.87
CA VAL A 241 9.05 -11.41 -1.63
C VAL A 241 10.26 -11.36 -0.70
N GLY A 242 11.33 -12.06 -1.07
CA GLY A 242 12.59 -12.04 -0.32
C GLY A 242 13.41 -10.77 -0.56
N VAL A 243 14.53 -10.65 0.14
CA VAL A 243 15.57 -9.64 -0.15
C VAL A 243 16.70 -10.27 -0.98
N GLN A 244 17.38 -9.45 -1.77
CA GLN A 244 18.54 -9.88 -2.55
C GLN A 244 19.65 -10.37 -1.61
N LYS A 245 20.31 -11.47 -1.99
CA LYS A 245 21.49 -12.01 -1.30
C LYS A 245 22.77 -11.35 -1.82
#